data_AF-Q4RNH5-F1
#
_entry.id   AF-Q4RNH5-F1
#
_cell.length_a   1.000
_cell.length_b   1.000
_cell.length_c   1.000
_cell.angle_alpha   90.00
_cell.angle_beta   90.00
_cell.angle_gamma   90.00
#
_symmetry.space_group_name_H-M   'P 1'
#
loop_
_entity.id
_entity.type
_entity.pdbx_description
1 polymer ?
#
loop_
_entity_poly.entity_id
_entity_poly.type
_entity_poly.pdbx_seq_one_letter_code
_entity_poly.pdbx_strand_id
1 'polypeptide(L)'
;DGPRDSQTSDSDSDGPILYRDEEEEEDENEYTNTSLAIKIRRRDTLNIKLGNRPSKRELEEKNILPRSSETERLELRQQIGCKLVRVLSFRRLSQRPTTEELEQRNILKQKNEAEEQEAKQEIKRRLSRKLSVRPTVAELVARRILRFNEYVEVTDAKDYDRRADKPWTRLTPADKAAIRKELNEFKSREMEVHEDSKHFTRY
;
A
#
# COMPACT_ATOMS: atom_id res chain seq x y z
N ASP A 1 17.79 62.49 28.86
CA ASP A 1 16.61 63.18 29.41
C ASP A 1 15.46 63.20 28.42
N GLY A 2 14.32 62.57 28.65
CA GLY A 2 13.84 61.79 29.80
C GLY A 2 12.77 60.78 29.35
N PRO A 3 12.31 59.88 30.23
CA PRO A 3 11.43 58.77 29.87
C PRO A 3 9.95 59.21 29.88
N ARG A 4 9.14 58.63 28.99
CA ARG A 4 7.67 58.68 29.07
C ARG A 4 7.15 57.30 29.45
N ASP A 5 6.85 57.13 30.73
CA ASP A 5 6.04 56.04 31.25
C ASP A 5 4.64 56.13 30.65
N SER A 6 4.20 55.06 29.99
CA SER A 6 2.83 54.90 29.51
C SER A 6 2.17 53.82 30.36
N GLN A 7 1.44 54.26 31.38
CA GLN A 7 0.61 53.41 32.23
C GLN A 7 -0.50 52.76 31.37
N THR A 8 -0.52 51.43 31.32
CA THR A 8 -1.63 50.66 30.76
C THR A 8 -2.72 50.56 31.82
N SER A 9 -3.75 51.39 31.70
CA SER A 9 -4.98 51.34 32.50
C SER A 9 -5.84 50.16 32.04
N ASP A 10 -5.94 49.15 32.91
CA ASP A 10 -6.85 48.01 32.80
C ASP A 10 -8.26 48.47 33.22
N SER A 11 -9.21 48.48 32.28
CA SER A 11 -10.58 48.97 32.51
C SER A 11 -11.58 48.11 31.75
N ASP A 12 -11.70 46.85 32.15
CA ASP A 12 -12.75 45.93 31.72
C ASP A 12 -14.10 46.31 32.38
N SER A 13 -14.78 47.29 31.80
CA SER A 13 -16.19 47.57 32.11
C SER A 13 -17.08 46.61 31.32
N ASP A 14 -17.37 45.43 31.90
CA ASP A 14 -18.36 44.49 31.38
C ASP A 14 -19.76 45.15 31.44
N GLY A 15 -20.28 45.55 30.27
CA GLY A 15 -21.54 46.26 30.14
C GLY A 15 -22.75 45.39 30.54
N PRO A 16 -23.94 45.98 30.75
CA PRO A 16 -25.11 45.21 31.16
C PRO A 16 -25.49 44.17 30.11
N ILE A 17 -25.52 42.90 30.52
CA ILE A 17 -25.94 41.78 29.66
C ILE A 17 -27.40 42.00 29.27
N LEU A 18 -27.63 42.25 27.98
CA LEU A 18 -28.96 42.35 27.40
C LEU A 18 -29.54 40.94 27.32
N TYR A 19 -30.44 40.61 28.25
CA TYR A 19 -31.22 39.38 28.17
C TYR A 19 -32.01 39.45 26.87
N ARG A 20 -31.67 38.56 25.93
CA ARG A 20 -32.48 38.33 24.75
C ARG A 20 -33.69 37.57 25.26
N ASP A 21 -34.81 38.26 25.40
CA ASP A 21 -36.11 37.63 25.57
C ASP A 21 -36.32 36.76 24.32
N GLU A 22 -36.14 35.45 24.48
CA GLU A 22 -36.64 34.48 23.52
C GLU A 22 -38.15 34.72 23.49
N GLU A 23 -38.69 35.17 22.36
CA GLU A 23 -40.12 35.32 22.13
C GLU A 23 -40.80 33.98 22.45
N GLU A 24 -41.34 33.87 23.66
CA GLU A 24 -42.24 32.78 24.04
C GLU A 24 -43.50 32.99 23.22
N GLU A 25 -43.66 32.17 22.17
CA GLU A 25 -44.92 31.99 21.44
C GLU A 25 -46.06 31.90 22.48
N GLU A 26 -46.91 32.92 22.51
CA GLU A 26 -48.06 33.05 23.40
C GLU A 26 -49.14 32.03 23.01
N ASP A 27 -48.92 30.76 23.33
CA ASP A 27 -49.99 29.76 23.27
C ASP A 27 -50.78 29.77 24.59
N GLU A 28 -51.97 30.34 24.47
CA GLU A 28 -53.13 30.34 25.35
C GLU A 28 -53.17 29.16 26.35
N ASN A 29 -53.09 29.46 27.65
CA ASN A 29 -53.86 28.82 28.75
C ASN A 29 -53.39 29.35 30.12
N GLU A 30 -54.22 30.18 30.78
CA GLU A 30 -53.97 30.78 32.11
C GLU A 30 -53.72 29.74 33.23
N TYR A 31 -54.07 28.48 33.01
CA TYR A 31 -53.78 27.34 33.91
C TYR A 31 -52.31 26.88 33.88
N THR A 32 -51.56 27.19 32.82
CA THR A 32 -50.15 26.76 32.64
C THR A 32 -49.14 27.76 33.24
N ASN A 33 -49.59 28.95 33.64
CA ASN A 33 -48.79 29.99 34.31
C ASN A 33 -48.96 30.02 35.83
N THR A 34 -49.46 28.94 36.43
CA THR A 34 -49.38 28.78 37.88
C THR A 34 -47.92 28.66 38.33
N SER A 35 -47.56 29.25 39.48
CA SER A 35 -46.20 29.17 40.05
C SER A 35 -45.65 27.74 40.10
N LEU A 36 -46.54 26.75 40.28
CA LEU A 36 -46.19 25.34 40.24
C LEU A 36 -45.86 24.84 38.84
N ALA A 37 -46.66 25.19 37.82
CA ALA A 37 -46.40 24.82 36.43
C ALA A 37 -45.09 25.44 35.91
N ILE A 38 -44.77 26.68 36.29
CA ILE A 38 -43.46 27.29 35.99
C ILE A 38 -42.30 26.51 36.65
N LYS A 39 -42.46 26.10 37.91
CA LYS A 39 -41.45 25.28 38.61
C LYS A 39 -41.25 23.92 37.94
N ILE A 40 -42.33 23.30 37.47
CA ILE A 40 -42.29 22.01 36.77
C ILE A 40 -41.60 22.18 35.41
N ARG A 41 -42.02 23.15 34.58
CA ARG A 41 -41.36 23.47 33.30
C ARG A 41 -39.87 23.76 33.49
N ARG A 42 -39.50 24.55 34.51
CA ARG A 42 -38.08 24.81 34.85
C ARG A 42 -37.33 23.54 35.27
N ARG A 43 -37.98 22.64 36.02
CA ARG A 43 -37.39 21.37 36.43
C ARG A 43 -37.19 20.43 35.23
N ASP A 44 -38.16 20.36 34.34
CA ASP A 44 -38.12 19.48 33.17
C ASP A 44 -37.09 19.96 32.14
N THR A 45 -37.05 21.27 31.87
CA THR A 45 -36.01 21.89 31.02
C THR A 45 -34.60 21.71 31.61
N LEU A 46 -34.44 21.83 32.92
CA LEU A 46 -33.17 21.57 33.59
C LEU A 46 -32.75 20.10 33.46
N ASN A 47 -33.68 19.16 33.64
CA ASN A 47 -33.41 17.73 33.49
C ASN A 47 -32.98 17.36 32.06
N ILE A 48 -33.61 17.96 31.04
CA ILE A 48 -33.19 17.79 29.63
C ILE A 48 -31.75 18.32 29.42
N LYS A 49 -31.44 19.52 29.95
CA LYS A 49 -30.09 20.12 29.84
C LYS A 49 -29.03 19.29 30.57
N LEU A 50 -29.35 18.69 31.72
CA LEU A 50 -28.46 17.81 32.46
C LEU A 50 -28.28 16.44 31.78
N GLY A 51 -29.34 15.90 31.18
CA GLY A 51 -29.28 14.65 30.40
C GLY A 51 -28.44 14.77 29.14
N ASN A 52 -28.47 15.94 28.49
CA ASN A 52 -27.66 16.25 27.31
C ASN A 52 -26.31 16.91 27.63
N ARG A 53 -25.87 16.87 28.90
CA ARG A 53 -24.62 17.52 29.30
C ARG A 53 -23.42 16.78 28.68
N PRO A 54 -22.59 17.45 27.86
CA PRO A 54 -21.40 16.84 27.30
C PRO A 54 -20.39 16.48 28.39
N SER A 55 -19.65 15.41 28.15
CA SER A 55 -18.58 14.94 29.02
C SER A 55 -17.40 15.92 29.01
N LYS A 56 -16.59 15.89 30.09
CA LYS A 56 -15.37 16.69 30.19
C LYS A 56 -14.43 16.48 28.98
N ARG A 57 -14.31 15.23 28.52
CA ARG A 57 -13.46 14.87 27.38
C ARG A 57 -13.94 15.49 26.06
N GLU A 58 -15.25 15.50 25.82
CA GLU A 58 -15.84 16.12 24.62
C GLU A 58 -15.67 17.64 24.61
N LEU A 59 -15.80 18.29 25.77
CA LEU A 59 -15.52 19.72 25.92
C LEU A 59 -14.05 20.05 25.66
N GLU A 60 -13.13 19.20 26.14
CA GLU A 60 -11.70 19.30 25.87
C GLU A 60 -11.37 19.04 24.38
N GLU A 61 -12.04 18.10 23.72
CA GLU A 61 -11.91 17.82 22.27
C GLU A 61 -12.37 19.01 21.42
N LYS A 62 -13.44 19.68 21.86
CA LYS A 62 -13.97 20.90 21.25
C LYS A 62 -13.19 22.16 21.63
N ASN A 63 -12.08 22.03 22.38
CA ASN A 63 -11.26 23.14 22.89
C ASN A 63 -12.03 24.17 23.74
N ILE A 64 -13.16 23.76 24.34
CA ILE A 64 -13.91 24.59 25.29
C ILE A 64 -13.21 24.57 26.66
N LEU A 65 -12.66 23.41 27.04
CA LEU A 65 -11.83 23.25 28.23
C LEU A 65 -10.36 23.03 27.85
N PRO A 66 -9.40 23.77 28.44
CA PRO A 66 -7.98 23.52 28.24
C PRO A 66 -7.57 22.14 28.78
N ARG A 67 -6.84 21.36 27.97
CA ARG A 67 -6.27 20.05 28.37
C ARG A 67 -4.95 20.15 29.13
N SER A 68 -4.18 21.20 28.84
CA SER A 68 -2.82 21.41 29.33
C SER A 68 -2.73 22.75 30.05
N SER A 69 -1.71 22.90 30.87
CA SER A 69 -1.41 24.18 31.53
C SER A 69 -1.03 25.27 30.51
N GLU A 70 -1.14 26.53 30.92
CA GLU A 70 -0.78 27.68 30.08
C GLU A 70 0.72 27.68 29.73
N THR A 71 1.56 27.27 30.68
CA THR A 71 3.01 27.14 30.51
C THR A 71 3.36 26.10 29.45
N GLU A 72 2.76 24.90 29.51
CA GLU A 72 2.97 23.85 28.50
C GLU A 72 2.49 24.29 27.10
N ARG A 73 1.39 25.04 27.03
CA ARG A 73 0.89 25.62 25.78
C ARG A 73 1.89 26.62 25.19
N LEU A 74 2.46 27.49 26.03
CA LEU A 74 3.46 28.47 25.62
C LEU A 74 4.74 27.79 25.15
N GLU A 75 5.21 26.78 25.88
CA GLU A 75 6.38 25.97 25.52
C GLU A 75 6.18 25.22 24.20
N LEU A 76 5.02 24.58 24.01
CA LEU A 76 4.68 23.91 22.75
C LEU A 76 4.62 24.91 21.60
N ARG A 77 4.01 26.09 21.81
CA ARG A 77 3.97 27.17 20.83
C ARG A 77 5.38 27.67 20.47
N GLN A 78 6.26 27.84 21.46
CA GLN A 78 7.65 28.19 21.23
C GLN A 78 8.39 27.09 20.48
N GLN A 79 8.21 25.82 20.85
CA GLN A 79 8.86 24.69 20.20
C GLN A 79 8.41 24.55 18.73
N ILE A 80 7.10 24.69 18.47
CA ILE A 80 6.55 24.74 17.11
C ILE A 80 7.12 25.94 16.36
N GLY A 81 7.15 27.12 17.00
CA GLY A 81 7.75 28.33 16.44
C GLY A 81 9.21 28.12 16.05
N CYS A 82 10.04 27.56 16.92
CA CYS A 82 11.44 27.24 16.63
C CYS A 82 11.59 26.15 15.56
N LYS A 83 10.74 25.11 15.56
CA LYS A 83 10.73 24.08 14.51
C LYS A 83 10.36 24.68 13.16
N LEU A 84 9.34 25.52 13.11
CA LEU A 84 8.93 26.25 11.92
C LEU A 84 10.01 27.20 11.46
N VAL A 85 10.55 28.06 12.33
CA VAL A 85 11.67 28.95 11.99
C VAL A 85 12.89 28.16 11.54
N ARG A 86 13.26 27.04 12.17
CA ARG A 86 14.37 26.20 11.70
C ARG A 86 14.09 25.58 10.32
N VAL A 87 12.86 25.15 10.08
CA VAL A 87 12.39 24.63 8.80
C VAL A 87 12.39 25.73 7.74
N LEU A 88 11.89 26.91 8.08
CA LEU A 88 11.73 28.06 7.20
C LEU A 88 13.08 28.77 6.93
N SER A 89 13.90 29.03 7.94
CA SER A 89 15.13 29.82 7.81
C SER A 89 16.41 29.02 7.54
N PHE A 90 16.52 27.76 7.99
CA PHE A 90 17.81 27.04 7.93
C PHE A 90 17.79 25.66 7.25
N ARG A 91 16.64 25.15 6.75
CA ARG A 91 16.65 23.77 6.20
C ARG A 91 15.67 23.44 5.07
N ARG A 92 14.65 24.25 4.75
CA ARG A 92 13.70 23.93 3.67
C ARG A 92 13.42 25.04 2.66
N LEU A 93 13.85 26.28 2.86
CA LEU A 93 13.87 27.27 1.76
C LEU A 93 15.11 27.08 0.88
N SER A 94 16.28 26.82 1.48
CA SER A 94 17.51 26.48 0.73
C SER A 94 17.48 25.10 0.07
N GLN A 95 16.65 24.17 0.59
CA GLN A 95 16.46 22.83 0.03
C GLN A 95 15.06 22.65 -0.58
N ARG A 96 14.32 23.72 -0.85
CA ARG A 96 13.01 23.61 -1.49
C ARG A 96 13.24 23.12 -2.93
N PRO A 97 12.75 21.93 -3.31
CA PRO A 97 12.84 21.50 -4.71
C PRO A 97 12.12 22.52 -5.59
N THR A 98 12.67 22.79 -6.76
CA THR A 98 12.02 23.65 -7.75
C THR A 98 10.73 22.99 -8.24
N THR A 99 9.82 23.77 -8.84
CA THR A 99 8.61 23.23 -9.45
C THR A 99 8.94 22.20 -10.51
N GLU A 100 9.96 22.47 -11.33
CA GLU A 100 10.45 21.56 -12.37
C GLU A 100 11.00 20.26 -11.79
N GLU A 101 11.76 20.30 -10.69
CA GLU A 101 12.24 19.08 -10.02
C GLU A 101 11.11 18.21 -9.48
N LEU A 102 10.01 18.81 -9.00
CA LEU A 102 8.83 18.07 -8.56
C LEU A 102 8.06 17.48 -9.73
N GLU A 103 8.03 18.15 -10.88
CA GLU A 103 7.45 17.64 -12.12
C GLU A 103 8.26 16.44 -12.66
N GLN A 104 9.58 16.56 -12.71
CA GLN A 104 10.48 15.47 -13.12
C GLN A 104 10.38 14.24 -12.22
N ARG A 105 10.12 14.44 -10.92
CA ARG A 105 9.88 13.36 -9.96
C ARG A 105 8.44 12.83 -9.97
N ASN A 106 7.58 13.30 -10.88
CA ASN A 106 6.15 12.96 -10.95
C ASN A 106 5.38 13.23 -9.64
N ILE A 107 5.83 14.20 -8.84
CA ILE A 107 5.14 14.64 -7.61
C ILE A 107 4.15 15.74 -7.94
N LEU A 108 4.57 16.70 -8.77
CA LEU A 108 3.70 17.74 -9.30
C LEU A 108 3.28 17.33 -10.72
N LYS A 109 1.99 17.06 -10.93
CA LYS A 109 1.46 16.79 -12.27
C LYS A 109 1.12 18.09 -13.00
N GLN A 110 1.39 18.13 -14.30
CA GLN A 110 0.84 19.18 -15.16
C GLN A 110 -0.69 19.05 -15.16
N LYS A 111 -1.39 20.16 -14.92
CA LYS A 111 -2.80 20.16 -14.47
C LYS A 111 -3.83 19.64 -15.49
N ASN A 112 -3.43 19.33 -16.72
CA ASN A 112 -4.36 18.87 -17.76
C ASN A 112 -4.54 17.35 -17.72
N GLU A 113 -5.47 16.90 -16.86
CA GLU A 113 -5.83 15.48 -16.74
C GLU A 113 -6.39 14.90 -18.06
N ALA A 114 -7.08 15.73 -18.85
CA ALA A 114 -7.58 15.36 -20.18
C ALA A 114 -6.44 15.08 -21.18
N GLU A 115 -5.40 15.91 -21.17
CA GLU A 115 -4.24 15.76 -22.05
C GLU A 115 -3.38 14.55 -21.67
N GLU A 116 -3.21 14.28 -20.37
CA GLU A 116 -2.56 13.05 -19.88
C GLU A 116 -3.31 11.81 -20.36
N GLN A 117 -4.64 11.84 -20.30
CA GLN A 117 -5.48 10.73 -20.73
C GLN A 117 -5.44 10.54 -22.25
N GLU A 118 -5.43 11.61 -23.04
CA GLU A 118 -5.26 11.55 -24.49
C GLU A 118 -3.88 10.99 -24.87
N ALA A 119 -2.80 11.49 -24.23
CA ALA A 119 -1.45 10.97 -24.44
C ALA A 119 -1.35 9.47 -24.10
N LYS A 120 -2.00 9.03 -23.02
CA LYS A 120 -2.07 7.61 -22.64
C LYS A 120 -2.83 6.78 -23.67
N GLN A 121 -3.94 7.29 -24.19
CA GLN A 121 -4.68 6.64 -25.27
C GLN A 121 -3.86 6.56 -26.55
N GLU A 122 -3.12 7.61 -26.89
CA GLU A 122 -2.22 7.63 -28.05
C GLU A 122 -1.11 6.59 -27.93
N ILE A 123 -0.46 6.52 -26.77
CA ILE A 123 0.58 5.53 -26.48
C ILE A 123 0.00 4.13 -26.61
N LYS A 124 -1.18 3.87 -26.05
CA LYS A 124 -1.86 2.57 -26.16
C LYS A 124 -2.18 2.21 -27.61
N ARG A 125 -2.70 3.15 -28.39
CA ARG A 125 -3.01 2.98 -29.82
C ARG A 125 -1.74 2.68 -30.62
N ARG A 126 -0.67 3.45 -30.41
CA ARG A 126 0.62 3.25 -31.08
C ARG A 126 1.25 1.91 -30.71
N LEU A 127 1.20 1.51 -29.44
CA LEU A 127 1.71 0.21 -28.99
C LEU A 127 0.93 -0.94 -29.61
N SER A 128 -0.41 -0.87 -29.62
CA SER A 128 -1.26 -1.89 -30.22
C SER A 128 -0.92 -2.12 -31.70
N ARG A 129 -0.73 -1.03 -32.46
CA ARG A 129 -0.29 -1.10 -33.86
C ARG A 129 1.12 -1.68 -34.03
N LYS A 130 2.06 -1.39 -33.11
CA LYS A 130 3.41 -1.98 -33.16
C LYS A 130 3.40 -3.47 -32.85
N LEU A 131 2.56 -3.90 -31.91
CA LEU A 131 2.42 -5.31 -31.54
C LEU A 131 1.71 -6.12 -32.62
N SER A 132 0.77 -5.52 -33.36
CA SER A 132 0.09 -6.21 -34.46
C SER A 132 0.99 -6.49 -35.66
N VAL A 133 2.05 -5.70 -35.86
CA VAL A 133 3.04 -5.89 -36.94
C VAL A 133 4.36 -6.44 -36.38
N ARG A 134 4.28 -7.23 -35.30
CA ARG A 134 5.47 -7.82 -34.68
C ARG A 134 5.96 -9.00 -35.54
N PRO A 135 7.23 -9.00 -35.99
CA PRO A 135 7.77 -10.09 -36.81
C PRO A 135 7.83 -11.40 -36.02
N THR A 136 7.66 -12.51 -36.73
CA THR A 136 7.79 -13.85 -36.15
C THR A 136 9.25 -14.22 -35.88
N VAL A 137 9.47 -15.21 -35.03
CA VAL A 137 10.81 -15.73 -34.72
C VAL A 137 11.48 -16.28 -35.98
N ALA A 138 10.72 -17.00 -36.82
CA ALA A 138 11.20 -17.50 -38.10
C ALA A 138 11.68 -16.38 -39.03
N GLU A 139 10.95 -15.26 -39.10
CA GLU A 139 11.36 -14.08 -39.89
C GLU A 139 12.65 -13.44 -39.36
N LEU A 140 12.80 -13.35 -38.03
CA LEU A 140 14.01 -12.78 -37.41
C LEU A 140 15.23 -13.66 -37.65
N VAL A 141 15.08 -14.99 -37.62
CA VAL A 141 16.13 -15.96 -37.97
C VAL A 141 16.47 -15.87 -39.46
N ALA A 142 15.47 -15.81 -40.34
CA ALA A 142 15.69 -15.67 -41.79
C ALA A 142 16.45 -14.37 -42.14
N ARG A 143 16.18 -13.30 -41.41
CA ARG A 143 16.90 -12.02 -41.52
C ARG A 143 18.25 -11.99 -40.79
N ARG A 144 18.66 -13.08 -40.14
CA ARG A 144 19.87 -13.20 -39.32
C ARG A 144 19.97 -12.15 -38.20
N ILE A 145 18.83 -11.68 -37.70
CA ILE A 145 18.74 -10.76 -36.56
C ILE A 145 18.85 -11.53 -35.25
N LEU A 146 18.35 -12.77 -35.23
CA LEU A 146 18.27 -13.59 -34.04
C LEU A 146 19.09 -14.88 -34.21
N ARG A 147 19.97 -15.16 -33.26
CA ARG A 147 20.81 -16.37 -33.26
C ARG A 147 20.17 -17.52 -32.48
N PHE A 148 20.64 -18.74 -32.74
CA PHE A 148 20.07 -19.98 -32.16
C PHE A 148 20.10 -20.04 -30.62
N ASN A 149 20.97 -19.26 -29.98
CA ASN A 149 21.15 -19.21 -28.54
C ASN A 149 20.51 -17.97 -27.87
N GLU A 150 19.89 -17.07 -28.63
CA GLU A 150 19.32 -15.81 -28.10
C GLU A 150 17.83 -15.93 -27.76
N TYR A 151 17.14 -16.92 -28.32
CA TYR A 151 15.71 -17.13 -28.10
C TYR A 151 15.43 -18.60 -27.88
N VAL A 152 14.74 -18.88 -26.77
CA VAL A 152 14.29 -20.22 -26.41
C VAL A 152 12.79 -20.12 -26.15
N GLU A 153 12.01 -20.90 -26.89
CA GLU A 153 10.59 -21.09 -26.59
C GLU A 153 10.44 -22.20 -25.56
N VAL A 154 9.86 -21.88 -24.41
CA VAL A 154 9.43 -22.89 -23.44
C VAL A 154 8.00 -23.26 -23.82
N THR A 155 7.80 -24.49 -24.28
CA THR A 155 6.49 -25.06 -24.55
C THR A 155 6.22 -26.19 -23.58
N ASP A 156 4.96 -26.36 -23.19
CA ASP A 156 4.55 -27.46 -22.32
C ASP A 156 4.78 -28.79 -23.05
N ALA A 157 5.68 -29.61 -22.51
CA ALA A 157 5.90 -30.94 -23.02
C ALA A 157 4.71 -31.84 -22.63
N LYS A 158 4.27 -32.68 -23.58
CA LYS A 158 3.31 -33.75 -23.26
C LYS A 158 3.93 -34.66 -22.20
N ASP A 159 3.22 -34.86 -21.10
CA ASP A 159 3.62 -35.81 -20.06
C ASP A 159 3.23 -37.21 -20.53
N TYR A 160 4.15 -37.87 -21.22
CA TYR A 160 4.02 -39.27 -21.59
C TYR A 160 4.98 -40.10 -20.74
N ASP A 161 4.56 -41.30 -20.38
CA ASP A 161 5.38 -42.22 -19.60
C ASP A 161 6.64 -42.59 -20.38
N ARG A 162 7.79 -42.08 -19.93
CA ARG A 162 9.12 -42.37 -20.51
C ARG A 162 9.69 -43.69 -20.01
N ARG A 163 8.96 -44.43 -19.17
CA ARG A 163 9.36 -45.75 -18.72
C ARG A 163 9.16 -46.72 -19.88
N ALA A 164 10.24 -47.01 -20.59
CA ALA A 164 10.29 -48.11 -21.54
C ALA A 164 10.01 -49.45 -20.81
N ASP A 165 9.32 -50.36 -21.50
CA ASP A 165 9.14 -51.73 -21.01
C ASP A 165 10.51 -52.38 -20.77
N LYS A 166 10.63 -53.13 -19.68
CA LYS A 166 11.88 -53.76 -19.24
C LYS A 166 11.81 -55.24 -19.58
N PRO A 167 12.08 -55.68 -20.81
CA PRO A 167 11.85 -57.08 -21.23
C PRO A 167 12.61 -58.09 -20.36
N TRP A 168 13.76 -57.70 -19.77
CA TRP A 168 14.51 -58.52 -18.82
C TRP A 168 13.77 -58.81 -17.50
N THR A 169 12.73 -58.04 -17.15
CA THR A 169 11.88 -58.34 -15.99
C THR A 169 10.93 -59.52 -16.24
N ARG A 170 10.71 -59.91 -17.50
CA ARG A 170 9.89 -61.07 -17.88
C ARG A 170 10.70 -62.34 -18.16
N LEU A 171 12.03 -62.30 -18.03
CA LEU A 171 12.89 -63.45 -18.28
C LEU A 171 12.64 -64.57 -17.26
N THR A 172 12.27 -65.75 -17.75
CA THR A 172 12.09 -66.92 -16.89
C THR A 172 13.44 -67.44 -16.37
N PRO A 173 13.46 -68.25 -15.31
CA PRO A 173 14.69 -68.91 -14.86
C PRO A 173 15.37 -69.74 -15.95
N ALA A 174 14.57 -70.35 -16.85
CA ALA A 174 15.06 -71.10 -18.00
C ALA A 174 15.74 -70.18 -19.03
N ASP A 175 15.12 -69.06 -19.38
CA ASP A 175 15.70 -68.06 -20.30
C ASP A 175 17.01 -67.50 -19.74
N LYS A 176 17.04 -67.18 -18.44
CA LYS A 176 18.26 -66.72 -17.76
C LYS A 176 19.35 -67.79 -17.79
N ALA A 177 19.01 -69.07 -17.73
CA ALA A 177 19.99 -70.15 -17.83
C ALA A 177 20.49 -70.35 -19.27
N ALA A 178 19.58 -70.27 -20.25
CA ALA A 178 19.91 -70.34 -21.66
C ALA A 178 20.85 -69.20 -22.10
N ILE A 179 20.52 -67.96 -21.75
CA ILE A 179 21.38 -66.79 -22.03
C ILE A 179 22.73 -66.93 -21.34
N ARG A 180 22.77 -67.42 -20.10
CA ARG A 180 24.04 -67.69 -19.41
C ARG A 180 24.88 -68.75 -20.12
N LYS A 181 24.24 -69.82 -20.61
CA LYS A 181 24.90 -70.89 -21.36
C LYS A 181 25.46 -70.36 -22.68
N GLU A 182 24.65 -69.64 -23.45
CA GLU A 182 25.04 -69.03 -24.73
C GLU A 182 26.21 -68.04 -24.54
N LEU A 183 26.16 -67.20 -23.49
CA LEU A 183 27.26 -66.29 -23.17
C LEU A 183 28.55 -67.01 -22.76
N ASN A 184 28.45 -68.11 -21.99
CA ASN A 184 29.63 -68.91 -21.62
C ASN A 184 30.21 -69.66 -22.83
N GLU A 185 29.35 -70.12 -23.75
CA GLU A 185 29.74 -70.76 -24.99
C GLU A 185 30.46 -69.77 -25.93
N PHE A 186 29.94 -68.54 -26.07
CA PHE A 186 30.60 -67.46 -26.81
C PHE A 186 31.96 -67.08 -26.19
N LYS A 187 32.02 -66.95 -24.86
CA LYS A 187 33.28 -66.72 -24.12
C LYS A 187 34.29 -67.87 -24.23
N SER A 188 33.83 -69.07 -24.57
CA SER A 188 34.70 -70.24 -24.76
C SER A 188 35.22 -70.38 -26.19
N ARG A 189 34.48 -69.87 -27.19
CA ARG A 189 34.75 -70.11 -28.62
C ARG A 189 35.20 -68.87 -29.38
N GLU A 190 34.59 -67.71 -29.13
CA GLU A 190 34.79 -66.52 -29.97
C GLU A 190 35.44 -65.34 -29.23
N MET A 191 35.33 -65.26 -27.90
CA MET A 191 35.89 -64.13 -27.13
C MET A 191 37.13 -64.53 -26.34
N GLU A 192 38.21 -63.76 -26.45
CA GLU A 192 39.39 -63.92 -25.59
C GLU A 192 39.11 -63.37 -24.18
N VAL A 193 39.08 -64.26 -23.19
CA VAL A 193 38.84 -63.90 -21.78
C VAL A 193 40.18 -63.79 -21.04
N HIS A 194 40.41 -62.67 -20.36
CA HIS A 194 41.61 -62.44 -19.54
C HIS A 194 41.81 -63.53 -18.47
N GLU A 195 43.05 -63.94 -18.23
CA GLU A 195 43.41 -65.04 -17.30
C GLU A 195 42.75 -64.89 -15.92
N ASP A 196 42.82 -63.68 -15.35
CA ASP A 196 42.22 -63.37 -14.04
C ASP A 196 40.69 -63.46 -14.00
N SER A 197 40.00 -63.50 -15.15
CA SER A 197 38.53 -63.58 -15.23
C SER A 197 38.00 -64.96 -15.58
N LYS A 198 38.88 -65.92 -15.91
CA LYS A 198 38.49 -67.29 -16.32
C LYS A 198 37.71 -68.04 -15.23
N HIS A 199 37.94 -67.75 -13.97
CA HIS A 199 37.24 -68.41 -12.86
C HIS A 199 35.75 -68.01 -12.74
N PHE A 200 35.32 -66.94 -13.42
CA PHE A 200 33.91 -66.52 -13.46
C PHE A 200 33.11 -67.15 -14.61
N THR A 201 33.79 -67.77 -15.57
CA THR A 201 33.15 -68.58 -16.62
C THR A 201 33.04 -70.02 -16.14
N ARG A 202 31.81 -70.51 -15.99
CA ARG A 202 31.53 -71.92 -15.69
C ARG A 202 31.04 -72.60 -16.97
N TYR A 203 31.86 -73.48 -17.54
CA TYR A 203 31.51 -74.30 -18.70
C TYR A 203 30.53 -75.41 -18.30
#